data_AF-A0A850M8Z2-F1
#
_entry.id   AF-A0A850M8Z2-F1
#
_cell.length_a   1.000
_cell.length_b   1.000
_cell.length_c   1.000
_cell.angle_alpha   90.00
_cell.angle_beta   90.00
_cell.angle_gamma   90.00
#
_symmetry.space_group_name_H-M   'P 1'
#
loop_
_entity.id
_entity.type
_entity.pdbx_description
1 polymer ?
#
loop_
_entity_poly.entity_id
_entity_poly.type
_entity_poly.pdbx_seq_one_letter_code
_entity_poly.pdbx_strand_id
1 'polypeptide(L)'
;MEKKKSENWVEKIYNKVTSPKTIKYGGYLGLVLFFGLMGSAIIVAMLNGPYNIIDNWISDLGSFNHTPAPFLLDSALICTGIILIPFHFYVERYMVPIPRSPDDLPAPHRWSYRLMGMAFFLNMMGSVSMVCVGIFSEDRSYGLHFPFSVALFSSFAFGAIFLGIALTISDRKLVPGPWNYILGAYGIHGLLIIGGFAGYHLFIGTAWEKLFEWIIFFALVAWILPLFFFCLRHAEKQLKGE
;
A
#
# COMPACT_ATOMS: atom_id res chain seq x y z
N MET A 1 30.44 -15.68 30.90
CA MET A 1 29.11 -15.04 30.99
C MET A 1 28.95 -14.09 29.82
N GLU A 2 28.28 -14.53 28.75
CA GLU A 2 27.84 -13.59 27.71
C GLU A 2 26.82 -12.64 28.33
N LYS A 3 27.14 -11.34 28.34
CA LYS A 3 26.16 -10.31 28.69
C LYS A 3 25.05 -10.38 27.64
N LYS A 4 23.87 -10.90 28.01
CA LYS A 4 22.63 -10.73 27.25
C LYS A 4 22.45 -9.22 27.05
N LYS A 5 22.80 -8.73 25.86
CA LYS A 5 22.62 -7.33 25.47
C LYS A 5 21.12 -7.07 25.56
N SER A 6 20.69 -6.25 26.50
CA SER A 6 19.26 -5.96 26.66
C SER A 6 18.76 -5.38 25.35
N GLU A 7 17.83 -6.07 24.69
CA GLU A 7 17.23 -5.61 23.44
C GLU A 7 16.72 -4.18 23.62
N ASN A 8 17.17 -3.28 22.74
CA ASN A 8 16.73 -1.89 22.73
C ASN A 8 15.21 -1.85 22.49
N TRP A 9 14.50 -0.89 23.09
CA TRP A 9 13.05 -0.76 22.95
C TRP A 9 12.60 -0.65 21.49
N VAL A 10 13.41 0.01 20.65
CA VAL A 10 13.20 0.11 19.20
C VAL A 10 13.14 -1.26 18.54
N GLU A 11 14.06 -2.15 18.89
CA GLU A 11 14.14 -3.50 18.35
C GLU A 11 12.93 -4.34 18.78
N LYS A 12 12.47 -4.17 20.02
CA LYS A 12 11.25 -4.83 20.50
C LYS A 12 10.01 -4.37 19.73
N ILE A 13 9.86 -3.08 19.48
CA ILE A 13 8.74 -2.55 18.68
C ILE A 13 8.83 -3.06 17.25
N TYR A 14 9.99 -2.94 16.61
CA TYR A 14 10.20 -3.43 15.25
C TYR A 14 9.86 -4.92 15.13
N ASN A 15 10.35 -5.76 16.04
CA ASN A 15 10.05 -7.19 16.07
C ASN A 15 8.57 -7.49 16.31
N LYS A 16 7.89 -6.71 17.15
CA LYS A 16 6.45 -6.87 17.39
C LYS A 16 5.62 -6.47 16.17
N VAL A 17 5.93 -5.33 15.56
CA VAL A 17 5.22 -4.80 14.39
C VAL A 17 5.40 -5.70 13.17
N THR A 18 6.60 -6.23 12.98
CA THR A 18 6.91 -7.17 11.89
C THR A 18 6.69 -8.64 12.26
N SER A 19 6.05 -8.93 13.41
CA SER A 19 5.82 -10.32 13.80
C SER A 19 4.81 -10.99 12.86
N PRO A 20 4.96 -12.29 12.54
CA PRO A 20 4.01 -12.98 11.67
C PRO A 20 2.57 -12.95 12.19
N LYS A 21 2.38 -12.93 13.52
CA LYS A 21 1.05 -12.76 14.14
C LYS A 21 0.45 -11.40 13.80
N THR A 22 1.23 -10.33 13.95
CA THR A 22 0.77 -8.96 13.65
C THR A 22 0.39 -8.83 12.17
N ILE A 23 1.22 -9.34 11.27
CA ILE A 23 0.97 -9.28 9.83
C ILE A 23 -0.26 -10.12 9.44
N LYS A 24 -0.42 -11.32 10.00
CA LYS A 24 -1.60 -12.15 9.75
C LYS A 24 -2.89 -11.45 10.17
N TYR A 25 -3.01 -11.10 11.45
CA TYR A 25 -4.25 -10.55 11.99
C TYR A 25 -4.52 -9.13 11.47
N GLY A 26 -3.49 -8.28 11.45
CA GLY A 26 -3.57 -6.95 10.87
C GLY A 26 -3.93 -7.01 9.39
N GLY A 27 -3.42 -8.00 8.67
CA GLY A 27 -3.70 -8.14 7.26
C GLY A 27 -5.13 -8.52 6.92
N TYR A 28 -5.66 -9.56 7.59
CA TYR A 28 -7.07 -9.92 7.42
C TYR A 28 -8.01 -8.80 7.86
N LEU A 29 -7.69 -8.14 8.98
CA LEU A 29 -8.44 -6.97 9.42
C LEU A 29 -8.40 -5.85 8.36
N GLY A 30 -7.23 -5.59 7.78
CA GLY A 30 -7.06 -4.60 6.72
C GLY A 30 -7.89 -4.90 5.48
N LEU A 31 -7.93 -6.15 5.01
CA LEU A 31 -8.76 -6.55 3.87
C LEU A 31 -10.24 -6.34 4.15
N VAL A 32 -10.71 -6.78 5.33
CA VAL A 32 -12.11 -6.64 5.72
C VAL A 32 -12.48 -5.17 5.87
N LEU A 33 -11.65 -4.36 6.53
CA LEU A 33 -11.93 -2.93 6.70
C LEU A 33 -11.87 -2.20 5.37
N PHE A 34 -10.85 -2.41 4.54
CA PHE A 34 -10.72 -1.73 3.25
C PHE A 34 -11.88 -2.06 2.32
N PHE A 35 -12.06 -3.35 1.97
CA PHE A 35 -13.10 -3.74 1.01
C PHE A 35 -14.50 -3.65 1.60
N GLY A 36 -14.66 -3.92 2.89
CA GLY A 36 -15.95 -3.80 3.57
C GLY A 36 -16.43 -2.36 3.64
N LEU A 37 -15.57 -1.42 4.07
CA LEU A 37 -15.95 -0.01 4.19
C LEU A 37 -16.02 0.68 2.83
N MET A 38 -15.04 0.47 1.94
CA MET A 38 -15.07 1.03 0.57
C MET A 38 -16.27 0.50 -0.22
N GLY A 39 -16.50 -0.81 -0.19
CA GLY A 39 -17.66 -1.42 -0.87
C GLY A 39 -18.99 -0.90 -0.31
N SER A 40 -19.08 -0.75 1.02
CA SER A 40 -20.27 -0.14 1.65
C SER A 40 -20.45 1.32 1.25
N ALA A 41 -19.38 2.11 1.16
CA ALA A 41 -19.44 3.50 0.71
C ALA A 41 -20.01 3.62 -0.71
N ILE A 42 -19.52 2.77 -1.64
CA ILE A 42 -20.01 2.71 -3.02
C ILE A 42 -21.48 2.32 -3.06
N ILE A 43 -21.87 1.25 -2.36
CA ILE A 43 -23.27 0.78 -2.33
C ILE A 43 -24.19 1.87 -1.78
N VAL A 44 -23.80 2.50 -0.67
CA VAL A 44 -24.59 3.57 -0.05
C VAL A 44 -24.74 4.76 -0.99
N ALA A 45 -23.67 5.19 -1.68
CA ALA A 45 -23.72 6.27 -2.64
C ALA A 45 -24.65 5.95 -3.83
N MET A 46 -24.54 4.76 -4.41
CA MET A 46 -25.37 4.32 -5.54
C MET A 46 -26.85 4.18 -5.20
N LEU A 47 -27.19 3.79 -3.96
CA LEU A 47 -28.58 3.64 -3.53
C LEU A 47 -29.25 4.97 -3.17
N ASN A 48 -28.48 6.00 -2.84
CA ASN A 48 -28.99 7.28 -2.33
C ASN A 48 -28.76 8.47 -3.27
N GLY A 49 -28.14 8.27 -4.44
CA GLY A 49 -27.88 9.33 -5.40
C GLY A 49 -27.43 8.81 -6.77
N PRO A 50 -27.22 9.70 -7.76
CA PRO A 50 -26.78 9.32 -9.10
C PRO A 50 -25.28 8.99 -9.16
N TYR A 51 -24.74 8.35 -8.12
CA TYR A 51 -23.32 8.02 -8.05
C TYR A 51 -22.97 6.90 -9.02
N ASN A 52 -21.95 7.11 -9.86
CA ASN A 52 -21.38 6.05 -10.66
C ASN A 52 -19.88 6.26 -10.93
N ILE A 53 -19.16 5.16 -11.20
CA ILE A 53 -17.69 5.14 -11.37
C ILE A 53 -17.21 5.95 -12.58
N ILE A 54 -18.06 6.17 -13.58
CA ILE A 54 -17.69 6.88 -14.81
C ILE A 54 -17.76 8.41 -14.59
N ASP A 55 -18.82 8.86 -13.92
CA ASP A 55 -19.15 10.29 -13.80
C ASP A 55 -18.83 10.90 -12.43
N ASN A 56 -18.30 10.12 -11.48
CA ASN A 56 -17.95 10.58 -10.14
C ASN A 56 -16.52 10.19 -9.75
N TRP A 57 -15.90 11.08 -8.99
CA TRP A 57 -14.59 10.84 -8.39
C TRP A 57 -14.69 9.79 -7.28
N ILE A 58 -13.58 9.14 -6.96
CA ILE A 58 -13.47 8.34 -5.73
C ILE A 58 -13.63 9.26 -4.52
N SER A 59 -12.99 10.44 -4.56
CA SER A 59 -13.07 11.44 -3.48
C SER A 59 -14.49 11.93 -3.22
N ASP A 60 -15.40 11.86 -4.20
CA ASP A 60 -16.83 12.17 -4.01
C ASP A 60 -17.46 11.27 -2.92
N LEU A 61 -16.98 10.03 -2.72
CA LEU A 61 -17.43 9.16 -1.62
C LEU A 61 -17.04 9.70 -0.23
N GLY A 62 -16.18 10.72 -0.15
CA GLY A 62 -15.84 11.46 1.06
C GLY A 62 -16.70 12.70 1.29
N SER A 63 -17.68 12.96 0.41
CA SER A 63 -18.55 14.14 0.50
C SER A 63 -20.01 13.81 0.78
N PHE A 64 -20.63 14.58 1.69
CA PHE A 64 -22.06 14.59 1.94
C PHE A 64 -22.90 14.96 0.71
N ASN A 65 -22.28 15.57 -0.31
CA ASN A 65 -22.96 15.88 -1.58
C ASN A 65 -23.25 14.62 -2.42
N HIS A 66 -22.51 13.53 -2.21
CA HIS A 66 -22.59 12.32 -3.03
C HIS A 66 -22.91 11.06 -2.22
N THR A 67 -22.65 11.05 -0.91
CA THR A 67 -23.01 9.96 -0.03
C THR A 67 -23.53 10.45 1.31
N PRO A 68 -24.60 9.85 1.86
CA PRO A 68 -25.05 10.17 3.22
C PRO A 68 -24.08 9.65 4.31
N ALA A 69 -23.08 8.83 3.95
CA ALA A 69 -22.15 8.20 4.89
C ALA A 69 -20.67 8.35 4.46
N PRO A 70 -20.15 9.59 4.33
CA PRO A 70 -18.77 9.83 3.88
C PRO A 70 -17.71 9.25 4.82
N PHE A 71 -18.06 9.11 6.10
CA PHE A 71 -17.20 8.49 7.11
C PHE A 71 -16.78 7.05 6.77
N LEU A 72 -17.50 6.36 5.87
CA LEU A 72 -17.15 5.02 5.41
C LEU A 72 -15.85 5.03 4.61
N LEU A 73 -15.73 5.93 3.61
CA LEU A 73 -14.48 6.08 2.85
C LEU A 73 -13.35 6.53 3.79
N ASP A 74 -13.61 7.57 4.59
CA ASP A 74 -12.61 8.14 5.50
C ASP A 74 -12.03 7.08 6.45
N SER A 75 -12.90 6.27 7.04
CA SER A 75 -12.50 5.17 7.93
C SER A 75 -11.73 4.09 7.17
N ALA A 76 -12.13 3.76 5.93
CA ALA A 76 -11.40 2.83 5.07
C ALA A 76 -9.98 3.31 4.84
N LEU A 77 -9.80 4.59 4.48
CA LEU A 77 -8.50 5.18 4.21
C LEU A 77 -7.60 5.25 5.46
N ILE A 78 -8.13 5.72 6.58
CA ILE A 78 -7.38 5.83 7.85
C ILE A 78 -6.95 4.44 8.33
N CYS A 79 -7.88 3.49 8.41
CA CYS A 79 -7.59 2.17 8.93
C CYS A 79 -6.60 1.42 8.03
N THR A 80 -6.80 1.48 6.72
CA THR A 80 -5.91 0.81 5.75
C THR A 80 -4.53 1.45 5.75
N GLY A 81 -4.44 2.78 5.77
CA GLY A 81 -3.17 3.50 5.85
C GLY A 81 -2.36 3.10 7.09
N ILE A 82 -2.98 3.01 8.26
CA ILE A 82 -2.32 2.55 9.49
C ILE A 82 -1.87 1.09 9.39
N ILE A 83 -2.72 0.21 8.85
CA ILE A 83 -2.41 -1.23 8.74
C ILE A 83 -1.28 -1.48 7.76
N LEU A 84 -1.17 -0.72 6.67
CA LEU A 84 -0.10 -0.87 5.69
C LEU A 84 1.30 -0.55 6.25
N ILE A 85 1.41 0.25 7.32
CA ILE A 85 2.70 0.58 7.95
C ILE A 85 3.47 -0.69 8.39
N PRO A 86 2.90 -1.59 9.24
CA PRO A 86 3.50 -2.88 9.54
C PRO A 86 3.87 -3.71 8.31
N PHE A 87 3.06 -3.67 7.25
CA PHE A 87 3.31 -4.42 6.03
C PHE A 87 4.58 -3.94 5.32
N HIS A 88 4.82 -2.63 5.23
CA HIS A 88 6.02 -2.11 4.58
C HIS A 88 7.29 -2.52 5.32
N PHE A 89 7.29 -2.46 6.64
CA PHE A 89 8.40 -2.96 7.45
C PHE A 89 8.61 -4.47 7.28
N TYR A 90 7.52 -5.23 7.15
CA TYR A 90 7.61 -6.67 6.92
C TYR A 90 8.19 -7.01 5.54
N VAL A 91 7.74 -6.32 4.50
CA VAL A 91 8.29 -6.48 3.14
C VAL A 91 9.79 -6.17 3.14
N GLU A 92 10.20 -5.05 3.71
CA GLU A 92 11.62 -4.67 3.82
C GLU A 92 12.43 -5.76 4.53
N ARG A 93 11.94 -6.25 5.69
CA ARG A 93 12.60 -7.27 6.52
C ARG A 93 12.89 -8.55 5.75
N TYR A 94 11.98 -9.01 4.92
CA TYR A 94 12.07 -10.34 4.30
C TYR A 94 12.52 -10.32 2.83
N MET A 95 12.41 -9.19 2.14
CA MET A 95 12.92 -9.06 0.77
C MET A 95 14.42 -8.77 0.74
N VAL A 96 14.91 -7.85 1.58
CA VAL A 96 16.32 -7.44 1.59
C VAL A 96 16.78 -7.30 3.04
N PRO A 97 16.94 -8.42 3.78
CA PRO A 97 17.36 -8.39 5.17
C PRO A 97 18.77 -7.79 5.29
N ILE A 98 18.92 -6.83 6.20
CA ILE A 98 20.23 -6.28 6.57
C ILE A 98 20.99 -7.36 7.33
N PRO A 99 22.19 -7.78 6.90
CA PRO A 99 22.99 -8.78 7.58
C PRO A 99 23.42 -8.26 8.94
N ARG A 100 23.10 -9.01 10.00
CA ARG A 100 23.44 -8.71 11.39
C ARG A 100 24.43 -9.72 11.97
N SER A 101 24.58 -10.88 11.34
CA SER A 101 25.56 -11.91 11.70
C SER A 101 26.29 -12.46 10.46
N PRO A 102 27.44 -13.15 10.64
CA PRO A 102 28.12 -13.85 9.54
C PRO A 102 27.24 -14.89 8.84
N ASP A 103 26.27 -15.47 9.54
CA ASP A 103 25.33 -16.46 9.00
C ASP A 103 24.32 -15.84 8.02
N ASP A 104 24.18 -14.52 8.03
CA ASP A 104 23.30 -13.81 7.10
C ASP A 104 23.91 -13.65 5.69
N LEU A 105 25.13 -14.13 5.47
CA LEU A 105 25.84 -14.07 4.18
C LEU A 105 25.42 -15.22 3.22
N PRO A 106 25.43 -14.99 1.89
CA PRO A 106 25.80 -13.74 1.22
C PRO A 106 24.73 -12.66 1.39
N ALA A 107 25.20 -11.44 1.63
CA ALA A 107 24.34 -10.27 1.72
C ALA A 107 23.81 -9.90 0.32
N PRO A 108 22.56 -9.43 0.21
CA PRO A 108 22.05 -8.82 -1.01
C PRO A 108 23.00 -7.78 -1.61
N HIS A 109 22.96 -7.64 -2.95
CA HIS A 109 23.73 -6.61 -3.64
C HIS A 109 23.36 -5.20 -3.13
N ARG A 110 24.31 -4.25 -3.12
CA ARG A 110 24.10 -2.88 -2.62
C ARG A 110 22.89 -2.18 -3.24
N TRP A 111 22.63 -2.45 -4.53
CA TRP A 111 21.45 -1.93 -5.24
C TRP A 111 20.13 -2.40 -4.65
N SER A 112 20.04 -3.64 -4.17
CA SER A 112 18.82 -4.16 -3.54
C SER A 112 18.43 -3.36 -2.31
N TYR A 113 19.40 -2.96 -1.46
CA TYR A 113 19.12 -2.10 -0.30
C TYR A 113 18.63 -0.72 -0.69
N ARG A 114 19.22 -0.12 -1.73
CA ARG A 114 18.82 1.22 -2.19
C ARG A 114 17.42 1.20 -2.77
N LEU A 115 17.12 0.22 -3.61
CA LEU A 115 15.79 0.04 -4.20
C LEU A 115 14.75 -0.25 -3.13
N MET A 116 15.05 -1.15 -2.19
CA MET A 116 14.15 -1.46 -1.08
C MET A 116 13.94 -0.27 -0.16
N GLY A 117 15.00 0.49 0.16
CA GLY A 117 14.89 1.71 0.98
C GLY A 117 14.03 2.79 0.32
N MET A 118 14.15 2.98 -1.00
CA MET A 118 13.29 3.91 -1.75
C MET A 118 11.85 3.42 -1.81
N ALA A 119 11.64 2.13 -2.08
CA ALA A 119 10.33 1.50 -2.05
C ALA A 119 9.66 1.66 -0.67
N PHE A 120 10.41 1.37 0.41
CA PHE A 120 9.94 1.51 1.78
C PHE A 120 9.56 2.96 2.08
N PHE A 121 10.43 3.92 1.81
CA PHE A 121 10.18 5.34 2.04
C PHE A 121 8.91 5.84 1.33
N LEU A 122 8.78 5.53 0.03
CA LEU A 122 7.64 5.95 -0.77
C LEU A 122 6.34 5.27 -0.32
N ASN A 123 6.35 3.95 -0.10
CA ASN A 123 5.15 3.27 0.39
C ASN A 123 4.73 3.73 1.79
N MET A 124 5.69 4.09 2.65
CA MET A 124 5.42 4.74 3.93
C MET A 124 4.78 6.11 3.76
N MET A 125 5.33 6.96 2.88
CA MET A 125 4.75 8.26 2.54
C MET A 125 3.33 8.11 2.00
N GLY A 126 3.07 7.11 1.14
CA GLY A 126 1.74 6.78 0.63
C GLY A 126 0.78 6.39 1.74
N SER A 127 1.21 5.56 2.70
CA SER A 127 0.37 5.12 3.82
C SER A 127 0.01 6.28 4.76
N VAL A 128 0.97 7.16 5.06
CA VAL A 128 0.71 8.37 5.85
C VAL A 128 -0.22 9.31 5.09
N SER A 129 0.01 9.51 3.79
CA SER A 129 -0.86 10.33 2.94
C SER A 129 -2.28 9.77 2.89
N MET A 130 -2.45 8.45 2.84
CA MET A 130 -3.76 7.78 2.90
C MET A 130 -4.54 8.14 4.17
N VAL A 131 -3.85 8.12 5.32
CA VAL A 131 -4.44 8.54 6.59
C VAL A 131 -4.84 10.01 6.53
N CYS A 132 -3.96 10.87 6.00
CA CYS A 132 -4.24 12.29 5.85
C CYS A 132 -5.43 12.56 4.91
N VAL A 133 -5.58 11.82 3.80
CA VAL A 133 -6.75 11.95 2.91
C VAL A 133 -8.05 11.63 3.65
N GLY A 134 -8.09 10.59 4.49
CA GLY A 134 -9.27 10.28 5.28
C GLY A 134 -9.56 11.30 6.39
N ILE A 135 -8.53 11.92 6.98
CA ILE A 135 -8.70 13.00 7.97
C ILE A 135 -9.22 14.28 7.28
N PHE A 136 -8.51 14.70 6.23
CA PHE A 136 -8.82 15.87 5.40
C PHE A 136 -9.66 15.44 4.20
N SER A 137 -10.80 14.81 4.49
CA SER A 137 -11.78 14.38 3.50
C SER A 137 -12.34 15.57 2.70
N GLU A 138 -13.03 15.35 1.60
CA GLU A 138 -13.47 16.39 0.66
C GLU A 138 -14.19 17.56 1.37
N ASP A 139 -15.14 17.24 2.26
CA ASP A 139 -15.90 18.25 3.03
C ASP A 139 -15.10 18.91 4.16
N ARG A 140 -13.99 18.30 4.59
CA ARG A 140 -13.13 18.75 5.71
C ARG A 140 -11.70 18.98 5.24
N SER A 141 -11.55 19.36 3.97
CA SER A 141 -10.25 19.34 3.31
C SER A 141 -9.33 20.45 3.80
N TYR A 142 -9.88 21.65 4.10
CA TYR A 142 -9.11 22.88 4.34
C TYR A 142 -8.05 23.13 3.25
N GLY A 143 -8.31 22.69 2.01
CA GLY A 143 -7.37 22.76 0.87
C GLY A 143 -6.25 21.70 0.90
N LEU A 144 -6.23 20.79 1.88
CA LEU A 144 -5.19 19.78 2.06
C LEU A 144 -5.53 18.44 1.40
N HIS A 145 -6.80 18.19 1.07
CA HIS A 145 -7.22 16.93 0.44
C HIS A 145 -6.43 16.66 -0.84
N PHE A 146 -6.43 17.60 -1.78
CA PHE A 146 -5.77 17.45 -3.08
C PHE A 146 -4.26 17.16 -2.96
N PRO A 147 -3.45 17.96 -2.22
CA PRO A 147 -2.04 17.64 -1.98
C PRO A 147 -1.81 16.24 -1.38
N PHE A 148 -2.63 15.81 -0.42
CA PHE A 148 -2.48 14.48 0.17
C PHE A 148 -2.93 13.35 -0.76
N SER A 149 -3.93 13.58 -1.61
CA SER A 149 -4.34 12.62 -2.64
C SER A 149 -3.26 12.47 -3.72
N VAL A 150 -2.67 13.57 -4.17
CA VAL A 150 -1.51 13.52 -5.09
C VAL A 150 -0.34 12.78 -4.44
N ALA A 151 -0.02 13.10 -3.18
CA ALA A 151 1.03 12.41 -2.44
C ALA A 151 0.72 10.91 -2.29
N LEU A 152 -0.51 10.53 -1.95
CA LEU A 152 -0.97 9.14 -1.84
C LEU A 152 -0.71 8.35 -3.14
N PHE A 153 -1.28 8.81 -4.25
CA PHE A 153 -1.23 8.10 -5.52
C PHE A 153 0.20 8.05 -6.09
N SER A 154 0.92 9.17 -6.09
CA SER A 154 2.30 9.22 -6.60
C SER A 154 3.25 8.37 -5.75
N SER A 155 3.13 8.43 -4.43
CA SER A 155 3.99 7.65 -3.52
C SER A 155 3.83 6.16 -3.71
N PHE A 156 2.58 5.66 -3.76
CA PHE A 156 2.36 4.23 -4.02
C PHE A 156 2.75 3.83 -5.45
N ALA A 157 2.53 4.69 -6.44
CA ALA A 157 2.95 4.41 -7.81
C ALA A 157 4.48 4.27 -7.94
N PHE A 158 5.25 5.25 -7.45
CA PHE A 158 6.71 5.16 -7.45
C PHE A 158 7.22 4.06 -6.53
N GLY A 159 6.61 3.89 -5.34
CA GLY A 159 6.94 2.83 -4.40
C GLY A 159 6.80 1.44 -5.03
N ALA A 160 5.76 1.25 -5.85
CA ALA A 160 5.55 0.02 -6.59
C ALA A 160 6.53 -0.21 -7.74
N ILE A 161 7.00 0.84 -8.41
CA ILE A 161 8.07 0.74 -9.41
C ILE A 161 9.35 0.26 -8.73
N PHE A 162 9.79 0.92 -7.65
CA PHE A 162 11.01 0.52 -6.95
C PHE A 162 10.92 -0.87 -6.33
N LEU A 163 9.78 -1.19 -5.69
CA LEU A 163 9.57 -2.53 -5.14
C LEU A 163 9.47 -3.57 -6.25
N GLY A 164 8.88 -3.22 -7.39
CA GLY A 164 8.78 -4.09 -8.56
C GLY A 164 10.15 -4.45 -9.12
N ILE A 165 11.07 -3.49 -9.23
CA ILE A 165 12.47 -3.75 -9.58
C ILE A 165 13.13 -4.64 -8.51
N ALA A 166 12.92 -4.35 -7.23
CA ALA A 166 13.48 -5.19 -6.17
C ALA A 166 12.95 -6.64 -6.20
N LEU A 167 11.67 -6.84 -6.53
CA LEU A 167 11.04 -8.17 -6.68
C LEU A 167 11.60 -8.97 -7.85
N THR A 168 12.01 -8.31 -8.94
CA THR A 168 12.57 -9.00 -10.11
C THR A 168 14.03 -9.40 -9.90
N ILE A 169 14.83 -8.56 -9.23
CA ILE A 169 16.29 -8.76 -9.13
C ILE A 169 16.78 -9.39 -7.81
N SER A 170 15.98 -9.37 -6.73
CA SER A 170 16.45 -9.87 -5.44
C SER A 170 16.36 -11.40 -5.37
N ASP A 171 17.40 -12.04 -4.82
CA ASP A 171 17.46 -13.49 -4.66
C ASP A 171 16.58 -13.99 -3.50
N ARG A 172 16.44 -13.19 -2.44
CA ARG A 172 15.51 -13.46 -1.33
C ARG A 172 14.15 -12.89 -1.69
N LYS A 173 13.17 -13.77 -1.89
CA LYS A 173 11.86 -13.37 -2.41
C LYS A 173 10.76 -13.78 -1.44
N LEU A 174 10.07 -12.78 -0.91
CA LEU A 174 8.79 -12.93 -0.23
C LEU A 174 7.72 -13.54 -1.15
N VAL A 175 7.84 -13.24 -2.45
CA VAL A 175 6.98 -13.74 -3.52
C VAL A 175 7.71 -14.86 -4.28
N PRO A 176 7.18 -16.09 -4.32
CA PRO A 176 7.84 -17.18 -5.04
C PRO A 176 7.85 -16.96 -6.56
N GLY A 177 8.82 -17.57 -7.25
CA GLY A 177 8.80 -17.66 -8.71
C GLY A 177 7.64 -18.53 -9.22
N PRO A 178 7.03 -18.21 -10.38
CA PRO A 178 7.33 -17.08 -11.29
C PRO A 178 6.63 -15.77 -10.90
N TRP A 179 5.80 -15.77 -9.86
CA TRP A 179 4.92 -14.66 -9.50
C TRP A 179 5.66 -13.37 -9.16
N ASN A 180 6.88 -13.46 -8.63
CA ASN A 180 7.72 -12.29 -8.37
C ASN A 180 8.01 -11.47 -9.64
N TYR A 181 8.19 -12.14 -10.80
CA TYR A 181 8.47 -11.48 -12.06
C TYR A 181 7.22 -10.82 -12.63
N ILE A 182 6.07 -11.50 -12.56
CA ILE A 182 4.78 -10.97 -13.01
C ILE A 182 4.42 -9.73 -12.19
N LEU A 183 4.48 -9.85 -10.87
CA LEU A 183 4.14 -8.77 -9.96
C LEU A 183 5.14 -7.61 -10.05
N GLY A 184 6.43 -7.92 -10.21
CA GLY A 184 7.46 -6.93 -10.42
C GLY A 184 7.31 -6.18 -11.74
N ALA A 185 7.05 -6.89 -12.84
CA ALA A 185 6.78 -6.30 -14.14
C ALA A 185 5.51 -5.44 -14.14
N TYR A 186 4.45 -5.86 -13.44
CA TYR A 186 3.25 -5.04 -13.27
C TYR A 186 3.55 -3.77 -12.46
N GLY A 187 4.29 -3.87 -11.36
CA GLY A 187 4.69 -2.70 -10.56
C GLY A 187 5.47 -1.66 -11.37
N ILE A 188 6.35 -2.13 -12.27
CA ILE A 188 7.14 -1.26 -13.14
C ILE A 188 6.28 -0.73 -14.30
N HIS A 189 5.85 -1.62 -15.20
CA HIS A 189 5.24 -1.24 -16.46
C HIS A 189 3.76 -0.91 -16.32
N GLY A 190 3.04 -1.69 -15.51
CA GLY A 190 1.62 -1.46 -15.26
C GLY A 190 1.39 -0.06 -14.70
N LEU A 191 2.15 0.34 -13.67
CA LEU A 191 1.95 1.67 -13.09
C LEU A 191 2.61 2.81 -13.88
N LEU A 192 3.72 2.59 -14.60
CA LEU A 192 4.24 3.61 -15.50
C LEU A 192 3.26 3.91 -16.65
N ILE A 193 2.71 2.87 -17.27
CA ILE A 193 1.80 3.01 -18.41
C ILE A 193 0.44 3.49 -17.94
N ILE A 194 -0.21 2.76 -17.04
CA ILE A 194 -1.58 3.08 -16.59
C ILE A 194 -1.57 4.35 -15.73
N GLY A 195 -0.66 4.43 -14.75
CA GLY A 195 -0.55 5.59 -13.88
C GLY A 195 -0.06 6.84 -14.61
N GLY A 196 0.91 6.71 -15.53
CA GLY A 196 1.37 7.83 -16.35
C GLY A 196 0.31 8.34 -17.31
N PHE A 197 -0.38 7.43 -18.00
CA PHE A 197 -1.46 7.79 -18.92
C PHE A 197 -2.65 8.44 -18.21
N ALA A 198 -3.14 7.81 -17.13
CA ALA A 198 -4.23 8.35 -16.35
C ALA A 198 -3.84 9.66 -15.66
N GLY A 199 -2.63 9.77 -15.11
CA GLY A 199 -2.11 10.98 -14.50
C GLY A 199 -1.97 12.14 -15.50
N TYR A 200 -1.56 11.85 -16.74
CA TYR A 200 -1.56 12.84 -17.82
C TYR A 200 -2.98 13.36 -18.10
N HIS A 201 -3.96 12.47 -18.22
CA HIS A 201 -5.35 12.85 -18.47
C HIS A 201 -5.98 13.66 -17.32
N LEU A 202 -5.64 13.33 -16.08
CA LEU A 202 -6.00 14.12 -14.90
C LEU A 202 -5.37 15.53 -14.95
N PHE A 203 -4.11 15.63 -15.37
CA PHE A 203 -3.41 16.91 -15.40
C PHE A 203 -3.93 17.87 -16.47
N ILE A 204 -4.32 17.37 -17.65
CA ILE A 204 -4.83 18.21 -18.74
C ILE A 204 -6.34 18.48 -18.65
N GLY A 205 -7.05 17.84 -17.71
CA GLY A 205 -8.49 18.01 -17.48
C GLY A 205 -9.35 17.52 -18.65
N THR A 206 -9.33 16.21 -18.92
CA THR A 206 -10.20 15.63 -19.98
C THR A 206 -11.59 15.30 -19.45
N ALA A 207 -12.55 15.08 -20.37
CA ALA A 207 -13.90 14.62 -20.02
C ALA A 207 -13.94 13.27 -19.25
N TRP A 208 -12.81 12.55 -19.18
CA TRP A 208 -12.69 11.24 -18.54
C TRP A 208 -11.86 11.28 -17.25
N GLU A 209 -11.51 12.46 -16.76
CA GLU A 209 -10.66 12.65 -15.57
C GLU A 209 -11.14 11.83 -14.36
N LYS A 210 -12.46 11.80 -14.12
CA LYS A 210 -13.09 11.05 -13.02
C LYS A 210 -12.84 9.54 -13.14
N LEU A 211 -13.07 9.00 -14.33
CA LEU A 211 -12.79 7.59 -14.62
C LEU A 211 -11.30 7.27 -14.50
N PHE A 212 -10.41 8.21 -14.86
CA PHE A 212 -8.97 7.99 -14.75
C PHE A 212 -8.48 7.92 -13.31
N GLU A 213 -9.09 8.63 -12.36
CA GLU A 213 -8.81 8.44 -10.94
C GLU A 213 -9.10 7.00 -10.50
N TRP A 214 -10.25 6.46 -10.90
CA TRP A 214 -10.62 5.06 -10.66
C TRP A 214 -9.65 4.07 -11.29
N ILE A 215 -9.20 4.33 -12.51
CA ILE A 215 -8.23 3.47 -13.20
C ILE A 215 -6.90 3.41 -12.44
N ILE A 216 -6.40 4.54 -11.92
CA ILE A 216 -5.17 4.57 -11.10
C ILE A 216 -5.40 3.79 -9.81
N PHE A 217 -6.52 4.01 -9.13
CA PHE A 217 -6.88 3.29 -7.92
C PHE A 217 -6.92 1.77 -8.14
N PHE A 218 -7.61 1.31 -9.18
CA PHE A 218 -7.67 -0.13 -9.49
C PHE A 218 -6.31 -0.69 -9.91
N ALA A 219 -5.48 0.07 -10.62
CA ALA A 219 -4.13 -0.36 -10.95
C ALA A 219 -3.26 -0.54 -9.69
N LEU A 220 -3.36 0.37 -8.73
CA LEU A 220 -2.68 0.25 -7.43
C LEU A 220 -3.21 -0.95 -6.63
N VAL A 221 -4.52 -1.13 -6.54
CA VAL A 221 -5.14 -2.27 -5.84
C VAL A 221 -4.71 -3.59 -6.49
N ALA A 222 -4.76 -3.68 -7.82
CA ALA A 222 -4.36 -4.87 -8.58
C ALA A 222 -2.89 -5.25 -8.37
N TRP A 223 -2.02 -4.28 -8.05
CA TRP A 223 -0.62 -4.55 -7.71
C TRP A 223 -0.42 -4.89 -6.23
N ILE A 224 -0.95 -4.07 -5.31
CA ILE A 224 -0.68 -4.22 -3.88
C ILE A 224 -1.38 -5.46 -3.30
N LEU A 225 -2.56 -5.82 -3.80
CA LEU A 225 -3.36 -6.91 -3.26
C LEU A 225 -2.67 -8.29 -3.42
N PRO A 226 -2.13 -8.67 -4.60
CA PRO A 226 -1.31 -9.88 -4.72
C PRO A 226 -0.09 -9.88 -3.80
N LEU A 227 0.64 -8.76 -3.72
CA LEU A 227 1.80 -8.63 -2.82
C LEU A 227 1.39 -8.91 -1.37
N PHE A 228 0.29 -8.32 -0.95
CA PHE A 228 -0.26 -8.46 0.38
C PHE A 228 -0.65 -9.91 0.70
N PHE A 229 -1.27 -10.62 -0.25
CA PHE A 229 -1.57 -12.05 -0.11
C PHE A 229 -0.31 -12.91 0.05
N PHE A 230 0.77 -12.60 -0.68
CA PHE A 230 2.05 -13.29 -0.49
C PHE A 230 2.67 -13.00 0.89
N CYS A 231 2.58 -11.75 1.37
CA CYS A 231 3.02 -11.39 2.73
C CYS A 231 2.28 -12.21 3.79
N LEU A 232 0.94 -12.28 3.66
CA LEU A 232 0.07 -13.05 4.55
C LEU A 232 0.45 -14.53 4.54
N ARG A 233 0.54 -15.15 3.36
CA ARG A 233 0.92 -16.55 3.21
C ARG A 233 2.29 -16.84 3.82
N HIS A 234 3.26 -15.95 3.63
CA HIS A 234 4.58 -16.09 4.23
C HIS A 234 4.52 -16.02 5.75
N ALA A 235 3.75 -15.07 6.31
CA ALA A 235 3.54 -14.97 7.76
C ALA A 235 2.89 -16.24 8.33
N GLU A 236 1.92 -16.81 7.63
CA GLU A 236 1.27 -18.04 8.07
C GLU A 236 2.19 -19.26 8.09
N LYS A 237 3.05 -19.41 7.09
CA LYS A 237 4.05 -20.49 7.06
C LYS A 237 4.99 -20.40 8.27
N GLN A 238 5.50 -19.21 8.55
CA GLN A 238 6.36 -18.99 9.72
C GLN A 238 5.68 -19.32 11.05
N LEU A 239 4.36 -19.09 11.18
CA LEU A 239 3.61 -19.47 12.38
C LEU A 239 3.40 -20.98 12.51
N LYS A 240 3.39 -21.72 11.39
CA LYS A 240 3.29 -23.18 11.37
C LYS A 240 4.65 -23.87 11.53
N GLY A 241 5.76 -23.12 11.44
CA GLY A 241 7.11 -23.68 11.42
C GLY A 241 7.49 -24.29 10.07
N GLU A 242 6.82 -23.85 8.99
CA GLU A 242 7.12 -24.18 7.57
C GLU A 242 7.99 -23.10 6.93
#